data_AF-A0A829YDI4-F1
#
_entry.id   AF-A0A829YDI4-F1
#
_cell.length_a   1.000
_cell.length_b   1.000
_cell.length_c   1.000
_cell.angle_alpha   90.00
_cell.angle_beta   90.00
_cell.angle_gamma   90.00
#
_symmetry.space_group_name_H-M   'P 1'
#
loop_
_entity.id
_entity.type
_entity.pdbx_description
1 polymer ?
#
loop_
_entity_poly.entity_id
_entity_poly.type
_entity_poly.pdbx_seq_one_letter_code
_entity_poly.pdbx_strand_id
1 'polypeptide(L)'
;MFLKLTTTCLILDLAWASIAEAQEHDADELAKQLANPVAALISVPFQLNYDAYESNGEKWLLNVQPVIPMSLTDKWNVISRTIIPLVDQNNVVNDNSQSGLGDTIQSFFFSPKAPTASGWIVGLGPALILPTATDDLLGQEQWALGPTAVALKQTESGWTMERS
;
A
#
# COMPACT_ATOMS: atom_id res chain seq x y z
N MET A 1 -32.50 29.38 -69.12
CA MET A 1 -33.88 29.14 -68.64
C MET A 1 -33.81 28.94 -67.14
N PHE A 2 -34.37 29.89 -66.39
CA PHE A 2 -34.36 29.95 -64.93
C PHE A 2 -35.29 28.89 -64.32
N LEU A 3 -34.90 28.28 -63.19
CA LEU A 3 -35.84 28.07 -62.07
C LEU A 3 -35.10 27.84 -60.75
N LYS A 4 -35.25 28.79 -59.82
CA LYS A 4 -35.07 28.58 -58.38
C LYS A 4 -36.33 27.89 -57.86
N LEU A 5 -36.21 26.91 -56.95
CA LEU A 5 -37.31 26.54 -56.07
C LEU A 5 -36.77 26.31 -54.65
N THR A 6 -37.23 27.15 -53.75
CA THR A 6 -37.03 27.11 -52.30
C THR A 6 -38.19 26.33 -51.69
N THR A 7 -37.94 25.39 -50.77
CA THR A 7 -38.96 24.92 -49.81
C THR A 7 -38.32 24.63 -48.45
N THR A 8 -38.87 25.28 -47.43
CA THR A 8 -38.53 25.27 -46.00
C THR A 8 -39.36 24.20 -45.24
N CYS A 9 -38.98 23.95 -43.98
CA CYS A 9 -39.60 23.12 -42.90
C CYS A 9 -39.15 21.65 -42.87
N LEU A 10 -38.70 21.07 -41.75
CA LEU A 10 -39.17 21.21 -40.37
C LEU A 10 -37.98 21.05 -39.37
N ILE A 11 -37.96 21.86 -38.32
CA ILE A 11 -37.08 21.71 -37.14
C ILE A 11 -37.68 20.60 -36.27
N LEU A 12 -36.86 19.64 -35.82
CA LEU A 12 -37.19 18.79 -34.67
C LEU A 12 -35.93 18.62 -33.81
N ASP A 13 -35.97 19.25 -32.64
CA ASP A 13 -35.03 19.08 -31.54
C ASP A 13 -34.86 17.60 -31.14
N LEU A 14 -33.68 17.26 -30.62
CA LEU A 14 -33.53 16.70 -29.27
C LEU A 14 -32.06 16.41 -28.96
N ALA A 15 -31.47 17.34 -28.23
CA ALA A 15 -30.21 17.20 -27.54
C ALA A 15 -30.31 16.09 -26.47
N TRP A 16 -29.80 14.90 -26.79
CA TRP A 16 -29.53 13.84 -25.82
C TRP A 16 -28.19 13.19 -26.18
N ALA A 17 -27.08 13.76 -25.70
CA ALA A 17 -25.79 13.06 -25.74
C ALA A 17 -24.79 13.47 -24.65
N SER A 18 -25.00 14.53 -23.87
CA SER A 18 -23.92 15.08 -23.02
C SER A 18 -24.02 14.76 -21.52
N ILE A 19 -24.81 13.76 -21.10
CA ILE A 19 -24.91 13.37 -19.67
C ILE A 19 -24.18 12.05 -19.37
N ALA A 20 -23.70 11.31 -20.39
CA ALA A 20 -23.06 10.00 -20.17
C ALA A 20 -21.56 10.07 -19.83
N GLU A 21 -20.81 11.07 -20.30
CA GLU A 21 -19.35 11.12 -20.10
C GLU A 21 -18.93 11.66 -18.71
N ALA A 22 -19.79 12.41 -18.03
CA ALA A 22 -19.42 13.05 -16.75
C ALA A 22 -19.43 12.06 -15.57
N GLN A 23 -20.21 11.00 -15.62
CA GLN A 23 -20.34 10.03 -14.53
C GLN A 23 -19.32 8.88 -14.60
N GLU A 24 -18.79 8.61 -15.79
CA GLU A 24 -17.76 7.58 -16.01
C GLU A 24 -16.39 8.07 -15.49
N HIS A 25 -16.09 9.37 -15.65
CA HIS A 25 -14.85 9.96 -15.18
C HIS A 25 -14.72 9.93 -13.64
N ASP A 26 -15.81 10.21 -12.92
CA ASP A 26 -15.84 10.12 -11.45
C ASP A 26 -15.69 8.68 -10.95
N ALA A 27 -16.28 7.70 -11.64
CA ALA A 27 -16.17 6.28 -11.26
C ALA A 27 -14.74 5.74 -11.49
N ASP A 28 -14.09 6.13 -12.58
CA ASP A 28 -12.71 5.74 -12.90
C ASP A 28 -11.68 6.46 -12.02
N GLU A 29 -11.90 7.74 -11.68
CA GLU A 29 -11.06 8.46 -10.72
C GLU A 29 -11.23 7.91 -9.30
N LEU A 30 -12.46 7.57 -8.90
CA LEU A 30 -12.73 6.89 -7.63
C LEU A 30 -12.11 5.50 -7.60
N ALA A 31 -12.20 4.73 -8.70
CA ALA A 31 -11.56 3.42 -8.82
C ALA A 31 -10.03 3.53 -8.75
N LYS A 32 -9.43 4.57 -9.35
CA LYS A 32 -7.99 4.85 -9.24
C LYS A 32 -7.58 5.30 -7.84
N GLN A 33 -8.41 6.09 -7.15
CA GLN A 33 -8.18 6.49 -5.76
C GLN A 33 -8.34 5.31 -4.78
N LEU A 34 -9.30 4.42 -5.03
CA LEU A 34 -9.49 3.17 -4.30
C LEU A 34 -8.38 2.16 -4.59
N ALA A 35 -7.90 2.12 -5.83
CA ALA A 35 -6.82 1.24 -6.24
C ALA A 35 -5.46 1.73 -5.76
N ASN A 36 -5.26 3.01 -5.42
CA ASN A 36 -4.01 3.56 -4.90
C ASN A 36 -3.83 3.19 -3.41
N PRO A 37 -3.05 2.15 -3.07
CA PRO A 37 -2.91 1.67 -1.69
C PRO A 37 -2.16 2.67 -0.80
N VAL A 38 -1.57 3.72 -1.39
CA VAL A 38 -0.92 4.82 -0.69
C VAL A 38 -1.89 5.96 -0.38
N ALA A 39 -3.03 6.08 -1.09
CA ALA A 39 -3.81 7.30 -1.09
C ALA A 39 -4.81 7.44 0.07
N ALA A 40 -5.43 6.39 0.60
CA ALA A 40 -6.42 6.58 1.69
C ALA A 40 -6.85 5.33 2.47
N LEU A 41 -6.33 4.13 2.20
CA LEU A 41 -6.80 2.92 2.87
C LEU A 41 -5.84 2.52 3.99
N ILE A 42 -6.34 2.59 5.22
CA ILE A 42 -5.70 1.90 6.35
C ILE A 42 -5.79 0.41 6.05
N SER A 43 -4.64 -0.27 6.01
CA SER A 43 -4.59 -1.72 5.78
C SER A 43 -3.82 -2.41 6.91
N VAL A 44 -4.20 -3.64 7.21
CA VAL A 44 -3.50 -4.48 8.20
C VAL A 44 -3.26 -5.86 7.59
N PRO A 45 -2.26 -6.00 6.71
CA PRO A 45 -1.84 -7.30 6.19
C PRO A 45 -1.36 -8.24 7.30
N PHE A 46 -1.72 -9.52 7.14
CA PHE A 46 -1.26 -10.64 7.95
C PHE A 46 -0.46 -11.57 7.05
N GLN A 47 0.78 -11.86 7.43
CA GLN A 47 1.64 -12.79 6.71
C GLN A 47 2.12 -13.87 7.68
N LEU A 48 1.62 -15.10 7.48
CA LEU A 48 2.07 -16.27 8.23
C LEU A 48 3.17 -16.98 7.44
N ASN A 49 4.30 -17.20 8.08
CA ASN A 49 5.42 -17.97 7.56
C ASN A 49 5.67 -19.16 8.48
N TYR A 50 6.01 -20.29 7.88
CA TYR A 50 6.42 -21.49 8.59
C TYR A 50 7.80 -21.91 8.07
N ASP A 51 8.75 -22.03 8.99
CA ASP A 51 10.11 -22.46 8.71
C ASP A 51 10.40 -23.73 9.52
N ALA A 52 10.87 -24.77 8.83
CA ALA A 52 11.35 -25.99 9.45
C ALA A 52 12.88 -25.99 9.48
N TYR A 53 13.45 -26.42 10.60
CA TYR A 53 14.89 -26.48 10.86
C TYR A 53 15.33 -27.93 11.10
N GLU A 54 16.65 -28.16 11.15
CA GLU A 54 17.21 -29.45 11.53
C GLU A 54 16.83 -29.83 12.97
N SER A 55 17.02 -31.09 13.37
CA SER A 55 16.72 -31.58 14.73
C SER A 55 15.27 -31.40 15.20
N ASN A 56 14.30 -31.41 14.29
CA ASN A 56 12.88 -31.13 14.56
C ASN A 56 12.61 -29.70 15.06
N GLY A 57 13.45 -28.74 14.69
CA GLY A 57 13.17 -27.33 14.93
C GLY A 57 12.07 -26.81 14.02
N GLU A 58 11.22 -25.93 14.55
CA GLU A 58 10.14 -25.29 13.79
C GLU A 58 9.91 -23.86 14.27
N LYS A 59 9.48 -23.00 13.36
CA LYS A 59 9.13 -21.62 13.64
C LYS A 59 7.89 -21.21 12.86
N TRP A 60 6.91 -20.71 13.59
CA TRP A 60 5.78 -19.98 13.07
C TRP A 60 6.03 -18.48 13.29
N LEU A 61 5.99 -17.72 12.19
CA LEU A 61 6.14 -16.27 12.22
C LEU A 61 4.92 -15.62 11.59
N LEU A 62 4.10 -14.97 12.40
CA LEU A 62 2.98 -14.15 11.96
C LEU A 62 3.38 -12.68 12.01
N ASN A 63 3.60 -12.08 10.84
CA ASN A 63 3.82 -10.64 10.73
C ASN A 63 2.48 -9.92 10.57
N VAL A 64 2.13 -9.11 11.56
CA VAL A 64 0.99 -8.17 11.49
C VAL A 64 1.53 -6.81 11.09
N GLN A 65 1.05 -6.28 9.97
CA GLN A 65 1.71 -5.14 9.32
C GLN A 65 0.74 -3.97 9.08
N PRO A 66 0.30 -3.22 10.12
CA PRO A 66 -0.54 -2.07 9.90
C PRO A 66 0.17 -1.00 9.06
N VAL A 67 -0.52 -0.53 8.02
CA VAL A 67 -0.09 0.57 7.14
C VAL A 67 -1.16 1.66 7.21
N ILE A 68 -0.77 2.82 7.71
CA ILE A 68 -1.65 3.96 7.95
C ILE A 68 -1.13 5.16 7.15
N PRO A 69 -1.76 5.50 6.01
CA PRO A 69 -1.45 6.72 5.28
C PRO A 69 -2.12 7.93 5.96
N MET A 70 -1.37 9.01 6.13
CA MET A 70 -1.83 10.28 6.71
C MET A 70 -1.42 11.44 5.80
N SER A 71 -2.30 12.42 5.62
CA SER A 71 -1.96 13.65 4.90
C SER A 71 -1.12 14.56 5.79
N LEU A 72 0.10 14.88 5.37
CA LEU A 72 0.95 15.86 6.06
C LEU A 72 0.70 17.28 5.54
N THR A 73 0.51 17.42 4.23
CA THR A 73 0.14 18.68 3.56
C THR A 73 -0.78 18.40 2.38
N ASP A 74 -1.20 19.43 1.65
CA ASP A 74 -1.97 19.29 0.41
C ASP A 74 -1.24 18.50 -0.68
N LYS A 75 0.10 18.39 -0.58
CA LYS A 75 0.94 17.75 -1.61
C LYS A 75 1.67 16.50 -1.13
N TRP A 76 1.72 16.25 0.17
CA TRP A 76 2.54 15.19 0.76
C TRP A 76 1.74 14.31 1.72
N ASN A 77 2.00 13.01 1.66
CA ASN A 77 1.57 11.99 2.59
C ASN A 77 2.74 11.51 3.45
N VAL A 78 2.41 11.09 4.66
CA VAL A 78 3.25 10.27 5.53
C VAL A 78 2.56 8.93 5.70
N ILE A 79 3.27 7.86 5.37
CA ILE A 79 2.80 6.49 5.54
C ILE A 79 3.51 5.92 6.75
N SER A 80 2.75 5.60 7.80
CA SER A 80 3.25 4.83 8.93
C SER A 80 3.08 3.35 8.63
N ARG A 81 4.17 2.59 8.62
CA ARG A 81 4.17 1.12 8.50
C ARG A 81 4.79 0.54 9.75
N THR A 82 4.01 -0.21 10.52
CA THR A 82 4.53 -0.97 11.66
C THR A 82 4.56 -2.45 11.27
N ILE A 83 5.60 -3.18 11.65
CA ILE A 83 5.71 -4.63 11.48
C ILE A 83 5.84 -5.22 12.87
N ILE A 84 4.82 -5.97 13.28
CA ILE A 84 4.74 -6.63 14.59
C ILE A 84 4.90 -8.14 14.33
N PRO A 85 6.08 -8.72 14.64
CA PRO A 85 6.30 -10.15 14.50
C PRO A 85 5.80 -10.90 15.73
N LEU A 86 4.84 -11.78 15.55
CA LEU A 86 4.44 -12.80 16.52
C LEU A 86 5.17 -14.09 16.17
N VAL A 87 6.00 -14.56 17.09
CA VAL A 87 6.86 -15.73 16.88
C VAL A 87 6.45 -16.82 17.84
N ASP A 88 6.29 -18.02 17.31
CA ASP A 88 6.24 -19.25 18.08
C ASP A 88 7.28 -20.19 17.50
N GLN A 89 8.32 -20.50 18.27
CA GLN A 89 9.43 -21.33 17.82
C GLN A 89 9.75 -22.43 18.82
N ASN A 90 10.15 -23.57 18.30
CA ASN A 90 10.53 -24.74 19.08
C ASN A 90 11.80 -25.34 18.49
N ASN A 91 12.76 -25.66 19.35
CA ASN A 91 14.07 -26.16 18.97
C ASN A 91 14.76 -25.37 17.83
N VAL A 92 14.62 -24.05 17.86
CA VAL A 92 15.34 -23.14 16.96
C VAL A 92 16.60 -22.59 17.63
N VAL A 93 16.54 -22.36 18.95
CA VAL A 93 17.66 -21.90 19.75
C VAL A 93 17.79 -22.79 20.99
N ASN A 94 18.92 -23.49 21.10
CA ASN A 94 19.33 -24.29 22.27
C ASN A 94 18.28 -25.33 22.76
N ASP A 95 17.60 -26.05 21.86
CA ASP A 95 16.57 -27.04 22.24
C ASP A 95 15.44 -26.50 23.13
N ASN A 96 15.19 -25.19 23.09
CA ASN A 96 14.14 -24.54 23.86
C ASN A 96 13.00 -24.07 22.96
N SER A 97 11.84 -23.82 23.57
CA SER A 97 10.67 -23.22 22.93
C SER A 97 10.47 -21.80 23.44
N GLN A 98 10.13 -20.88 22.53
CA GLN A 98 9.82 -19.49 22.82
C GLN A 98 8.57 -19.09 22.06
N SER A 99 7.70 -18.33 22.72
CA SER A 99 6.48 -17.80 22.13
C SER A 99 6.31 -16.36 22.59
N GLY A 100 6.08 -15.44 21.66
CA GLY A 100 6.04 -14.04 22.00
C GLY A 100 6.13 -13.06 20.83
N LEU A 101 6.36 -11.79 21.17
CA LEU A 101 6.70 -10.77 20.21
C LEU A 101 8.20 -10.82 19.91
N GLY A 102 8.57 -10.57 18.66
CA GLY A 102 9.91 -10.12 18.31
C GLY A 102 9.99 -8.58 18.24
N ASP A 103 11.17 -8.07 17.87
CA ASP A 103 11.38 -6.63 17.74
C ASP A 103 10.47 -6.00 16.68
N THR A 104 9.78 -4.93 17.05
CA THR A 104 8.85 -4.23 16.17
C THR A 104 9.61 -3.26 15.26
N ILE A 105 9.33 -3.30 13.96
CA ILE A 105 9.89 -2.34 12.99
C ILE A 105 8.87 -1.26 12.70
N GLN A 106 9.22 0.00 12.90
CA GLN A 106 8.41 1.17 12.58
C GLN A 106 9.07 1.98 11.46
N SER A 107 8.40 2.10 10.32
CA SER A 107 8.86 2.87 9.19
C SER A 107 7.93 4.04 8.90
N PHE A 108 8.51 5.18 8.54
CA PHE A 108 7.78 6.35 8.06
C PHE A 108 8.22 6.66 6.64
N PHE A 109 7.29 6.64 5.69
CA PHE A 109 7.58 6.99 4.30
C PHE A 109 6.92 8.33 3.96
N PHE A 110 7.74 9.31 3.60
CA PHE A 110 7.28 10.59 3.05
C PHE A 110 7.15 10.46 1.54
N SER A 111 5.92 10.63 1.04
CA SER A 111 5.60 10.41 -0.37
C SER A 111 4.75 11.55 -0.93
N PRO A 112 5.03 12.05 -2.15
CA PRO A 112 4.12 12.97 -2.83
C PRO A 112 2.76 12.32 -3.08
N LYS A 113 1.66 13.07 -2.93
CA LYS A 113 0.31 12.59 -3.23
C LYS A 113 0.10 12.29 -4.72
N ALA A 114 0.70 13.10 -5.57
CA ALA A 114 0.66 12.92 -7.02
C ALA A 114 1.74 11.90 -7.45
N PRO A 115 1.39 10.89 -8.26
CA PRO A 115 2.37 10.04 -8.91
C PRO A 115 3.34 10.86 -9.77
N THR A 116 4.54 10.33 -10.00
CA THR A 116 5.45 10.92 -10.99
C THR A 116 4.86 10.84 -12.40
N ALA A 117 5.40 11.61 -13.35
CA ALA A 117 4.96 11.58 -14.75
C ALA A 117 5.01 10.17 -15.40
N SER A 118 5.76 9.24 -14.81
CA SER A 118 5.87 7.84 -15.24
C SER A 118 5.02 6.85 -14.41
N GLY A 119 4.12 7.37 -13.57
CA GLY A 119 3.16 6.59 -12.77
C GLY A 119 3.75 5.95 -11.51
N TRP A 120 4.94 6.39 -11.08
CA TRP A 120 5.56 5.86 -9.86
C TRP A 120 5.13 6.65 -8.63
N ILE A 121 4.89 5.93 -7.55
CA ILE A 121 4.75 6.48 -6.21
C ILE A 121 6.02 6.09 -5.45
N VAL A 122 6.76 7.10 -5.01
CA VAL A 122 8.02 6.90 -4.28
C VAL A 122 7.87 7.46 -2.87
N GLY A 123 8.38 6.72 -1.90
CA GLY A 123 8.43 7.12 -0.50
C GLY A 123 9.84 6.96 0.04
N LEU A 124 10.28 7.91 0.84
CA LEU A 124 11.59 7.89 1.52
C LEU A 124 11.39 8.27 2.98
N GLY A 125 12.16 7.67 3.87
CA GLY A 125 12.17 8.10 5.27
C GLY A 125 12.93 7.15 6.19
N PRO A 126 12.74 7.29 7.51
CA PRO A 126 13.42 6.46 8.49
C PRO A 126 12.67 5.14 8.76
N ALA A 127 13.44 4.11 9.09
CA ALA A 127 13.00 2.88 9.71
C ALA A 127 13.65 2.76 11.09
N LEU A 128 12.85 2.41 12.09
CA LEU A 128 13.27 2.20 13.46
C LEU A 128 13.02 0.74 13.84
N ILE A 129 13.99 0.12 14.52
CA ILE A 129 13.79 -1.15 15.21
C ILE A 129 13.57 -0.81 16.69
N LEU A 130 12.47 -1.31 17.25
CA LEU A 130 12.08 -1.11 18.64
C LEU A 130 12.24 -2.43 19.40
N PRO A 131 12.95 -2.43 20.55
CA PRO A 131 13.16 -3.63 21.36
C PRO A 131 11.90 -3.96 22.17
N THR A 132 10.87 -4.44 21.47
CA THR A 132 9.57 -4.83 22.03
C THR A 132 9.41 -6.34 22.15
N ALA A 133 10.47 -7.09 21.86
CA ALA A 133 10.46 -8.53 22.04
C ALA A 133 10.14 -8.90 23.49
N THR A 134 9.33 -9.94 23.67
CA THR A 134 8.91 -10.41 25.01
C THR A 134 9.84 -11.47 25.58
N ASP A 135 10.77 -11.98 24.77
CA ASP A 135 11.76 -12.98 25.13
C ASP A 135 13.09 -12.60 24.45
N ASP A 136 14.18 -12.66 25.20
CA ASP A 136 15.52 -12.24 24.77
C ASP A 136 16.05 -13.07 23.57
N LEU A 137 15.47 -14.25 23.31
CA LEU A 137 15.79 -15.09 22.15
C LEU A 137 14.96 -14.74 20.90
N LEU A 138 13.97 -13.86 21.02
CA LEU A 138 13.10 -13.41 19.94
C LEU A 138 13.43 -12.00 19.42
N GLY A 139 14.34 -11.28 20.10
CA GLY A 139 14.78 -9.94 19.74
C GLY A 139 16.24 -9.70 20.08
N GLN A 140 16.73 -8.51 19.73
CA GLN A 140 18.12 -8.12 19.94
C GLN A 140 18.29 -7.16 21.12
N GLU A 141 17.18 -6.77 21.78
CA GLU A 141 17.13 -5.78 22.87
C GLU A 141 17.75 -4.42 22.52
N GLN A 142 17.87 -4.13 21.23
CA GLN A 142 18.56 -2.97 20.71
C GLN A 142 17.62 -2.11 19.87
N TRP A 143 17.77 -0.80 20.01
CA TRP A 143 17.17 0.13 19.07
C TRP A 143 18.10 0.30 17.87
N ALA A 144 17.51 0.43 16.67
CA ALA A 144 18.25 0.80 15.47
C ALA A 144 17.48 1.86 14.70
N LEU A 145 18.20 2.68 13.95
CA LEU A 145 17.64 3.70 13.06
C LEU A 145 18.39 3.64 11.74
N GLY A 146 17.67 3.50 10.63
CA GLY A 146 18.24 3.45 9.29
C GLY A 146 17.36 4.15 8.25
N PRO A 147 17.93 4.54 7.10
CA PRO A 147 17.13 5.01 5.98
C PRO A 147 16.37 3.85 5.32
N THR A 148 15.17 4.14 4.82
CA THR A 148 14.34 3.22 4.03
C THR A 148 13.67 3.96 2.87
N ALA A 149 13.35 3.23 1.81
CA ALA A 149 12.62 3.75 0.66
C ALA A 149 11.64 2.70 0.13
N VAL A 150 10.58 3.17 -0.52
CA VAL A 150 9.62 2.31 -1.21
C VAL A 150 9.32 2.90 -2.58
N ALA A 151 9.21 2.03 -3.58
CA ALA A 151 8.74 2.39 -4.90
C ALA A 151 7.59 1.47 -5.30
N LEU A 152 6.47 2.10 -5.65
CA LEU A 152 5.25 1.43 -6.10
C LEU A 152 4.92 1.94 -7.49
N LYS A 153 4.66 1.02 -8.41
CA LYS A 153 4.08 1.35 -9.71
C LYS A 153 2.77 0.62 -9.85
N GLN A 154 1.73 1.37 -10.19
CA GLN A 154 0.44 0.78 -10.55
C GLN A 154 0.41 0.56 -12.05
N THR A 155 0.28 -0.69 -12.44
CA THR A 155 0.07 -1.06 -13.85
C THR A 155 -1.43 -0.95 -14.17
N GLU A 156 -1.78 -0.52 -15.38
CA GLU A 156 -3.18 -0.36 -15.83
C GLU A 156 -4.03 -1.63 -15.71
N SER A 157 -3.40 -2.80 -15.57
CA SER A 157 -4.03 -4.10 -15.32
C SER A 157 -4.41 -4.38 -13.86
N GLY A 158 -4.26 -3.40 -12.94
CA GLY A 158 -4.67 -3.52 -11.54
C GLY A 158 -3.67 -4.20 -10.60
N TRP A 159 -2.47 -4.56 -11.09
CA TRP A 159 -1.42 -5.16 -10.28
C TRP A 159 -0.53 -4.08 -9.64
N THR A 160 -0.33 -4.18 -8.32
CA THR A 160 0.62 -3.36 -7.57
C THR A 160 1.93 -4.12 -7.41
N MET A 161 3.02 -3.56 -7.93
CA MET A 161 4.37 -4.07 -7.70
C MET A 161 5.04 -3.23 -6.61
N GLU A 162 5.36 -3.88 -5.48
CA GLU A 162 6.12 -3.28 -4.37
C GLU A 162 7.59 -3.70 -4.46
N ARG A 163 8.49 -2.72 -4.42
CA ARG A 163 9.91 -2.95 -4.18
C ARG A 163 10.31 -2.10 -2.98
N SER A 164 10.56 -2.77 -1.86
CA SER A 164 11.01 -2.22 -0.57
C SER A 164 12.42 -2.73 -0.26
#